data_AF-A0A6L8UBZ7-F1
#
_entry.id   AF-A0A6L8UBZ7-F1
#
_cell.length_a   1.000
_cell.length_b   1.000
_cell.length_c   1.000
_cell.angle_alpha   90.00
_cell.angle_beta   90.00
_cell.angle_gamma   90.00
#
_symmetry.space_group_name_H-M   'P 1'
#
loop_
_entity.id
_entity.type
_entity.pdbx_description
1 polymer ?
#
loop_
_entity_poly.entity_id
_entity_poly.type
_entity_poly.pdbx_seq_one_letter_code
_entity_poly.pdbx_strand_id
1 'polypeptide(L)' 'MNKKYHGISFNFRANDFCKEDIVAAHKEGIKVMLWTANDCVAIDSLLLWNPDFIQTGNLECGNEVIKRFSENSNP' A
#
# COMPACT_ATOMS: atom_id res chain seq x y z
N MET A 1 6.15 -20.68 13.91
CA MET A 1 7.32 -19.77 13.95
C MET A 1 6.97 -18.58 14.82
N ASN A 2 7.80 -18.23 15.81
CA ASN A 2 7.64 -17.01 16.61
C ASN A 2 8.24 -15.84 15.79
N LYS A 3 7.46 -15.26 14.86
CA LYS A 3 7.97 -14.13 14.04
C LYS A 3 8.10 -12.90 14.95
N LYS A 4 9.29 -12.28 14.99
CA LYS A 4 9.57 -11.08 15.81
C LYS A 4 8.81 -9.84 15.32
N TYR A 5 8.36 -9.84 14.07
CA TYR A 5 7.63 -8.75 13.43
C TYR A 5 6.50 -9.32 12.57
N HIS A 6 5.38 -8.59 12.49
CA HIS A 6 4.20 -8.95 11.70
C HIS A 6 4.05 -8.14 10.41
N GLY A 7 4.94 -7.16 10.20
CA GLY A 7 4.87 -6.28 9.04
C GLY A 7 6.16 -5.53 8.77
N ILE A 8 6.24 -4.97 7.58
CA ILE A 8 7.32 -4.13 7.08
C ILE A 8 6.74 -2.81 6.56
N SER A 9 7.54 -1.75 6.67
CA SER A 9 7.18 -0.42 6.22
C SER A 9 8.27 0.06 5.25
N PHE A 10 7.89 0.43 4.03
CA PHE A 10 8.84 0.64 2.94
C PHE A 10 8.57 1.91 2.13
N ASN A 11 9.64 2.56 1.66
CA ASN A 11 9.55 3.70 0.75
C ASN A 11 9.29 3.23 -0.67
N PHE A 12 8.08 3.44 -1.20
CA PHE A 12 7.69 2.95 -2.53
C PHE A 12 8.49 3.56 -3.69
N ARG A 13 9.29 4.62 -3.43
CA ARG A 13 10.18 5.24 -4.42
C ARG A 13 11.59 4.66 -4.41
N ALA A 14 11.90 3.70 -3.53
CA ALA A 14 13.19 3.03 -3.62
C ALA A 14 13.20 2.13 -4.86
N ASN A 15 14.29 2.19 -5.63
CA ASN A 15 14.38 1.56 -6.95
C ASN A 15 14.26 0.02 -6.93
N ASP A 16 14.49 -0.60 -5.77
CA ASP A 16 14.61 -2.06 -5.65
C ASP A 16 13.34 -2.72 -5.09
N PHE A 17 12.22 -1.98 -5.01
CA PHE A 17 10.96 -2.50 -4.48
C PHE A 17 9.84 -2.38 -5.51
N CYS A 18 9.15 -3.50 -5.70
CA CYS A 18 8.11 -3.64 -6.69
C CYS A 18 6.89 -4.37 -6.10
N LYS A 19 5.84 -4.50 -6.92
CA LYS A 19 4.61 -5.20 -6.53
C LYS A 19 4.87 -6.67 -6.16
N GLU A 20 5.84 -7.31 -6.80
CA GLU A 20 6.19 -8.72 -6.57
C GLU A 20 6.73 -8.95 -5.15
N ASP A 21 7.40 -7.96 -4.56
CA ASP A 21 7.90 -8.02 -3.18
C ASP A 21 6.75 -8.03 -2.16
N ILE A 22 5.66 -7.32 -2.45
CA ILE A 22 4.45 -7.33 -1.62
C ILE A 22 3.80 -8.73 -1.65
N VAL A 23 3.72 -9.33 -2.84
CA VAL A 23 3.20 -10.70 -3.00
C VAL A 23 4.06 -11.70 -2.22
N ALA A 24 5.38 -11.55 -2.25
CA ALA A 24 6.30 -12.38 -1.47
C ALA A 24 6.10 -12.20 0.05
N ALA A 25 5.97 -10.96 0.52
CA ALA A 25 5.68 -10.66 1.93
C ALA A 25 4.33 -11.28 2.38
N HIS A 26 3.29 -11.18 1.56
CA HIS A 26 1.98 -11.74 1.86
C HIS A 26 1.99 -13.28 1.96
N LYS A 27 2.75 -13.97 1.10
CA LYS A 27 2.94 -15.43 1.20
C LYS A 27 3.56 -15.84 2.54
N GLU A 28 4.37 -14.95 3.11
CA GLU A 28 4.95 -15.11 4.44
C GLU A 28 4.03 -14.63 5.58
N GLY A 29 2.83 -14.13 5.28
CA GLY A 29 1.94 -13.55 6.29
C GLY A 29 2.49 -12.26 6.92
N ILE A 30 3.35 -11.55 6.19
CA ILE A 30 3.91 -10.26 6.59
C ILE A 30 3.09 -9.16 5.94
N LYS A 31 2.58 -8.22 6.74
CA LYS A 31 1.87 -7.04 6.25
C LYS A 31 2.83 -5.99 5.69
N VAL A 32 2.41 -5.25 4.67
CA VAL A 32 3.22 -4.22 4.03
C VAL A 32 2.55 -2.84 4.13
N MET A 33 3.29 -1.87 4.64
CA MET A 33 2.96 -0.45 4.58
C MET A 33 3.87 0.26 3.58
N LEU A 34 3.31 1.11 2.71
CA LEU A 34 4.07 1.96 1.80
C LEU A 34 4.00 3.43 2.23
N TRP A 35 5.13 4.12 2.23
CA TRP A 35 5.22 5.52 2.65
C TRP A 35 6.11 6.38 1.75
N THR A 36 5.96 7.71 1.68
CA THR A 36 4.73 8.48 1.99
C THR A 36 4.16 9.00 0.68
N ALA A 37 2.95 8.59 0.31
CA ALA A 37 2.29 9.01 -0.93
C ALA A 37 1.37 10.21 -0.65
N ASN A 38 1.73 11.41 -1.12
CA ASN A 38 1.03 12.65 -0.79
C ASN A 38 0.15 13.22 -1.91
N ASP A 39 0.15 12.59 -3.09
CA ASP A 39 -0.66 12.97 -4.24
C ASP A 39 -1.55 11.80 -4.70
N CYS A 40 -2.65 12.11 -5.40
CA CYS A 40 -3.70 11.12 -5.65
C CYS A 40 -3.32 10.11 -6.71
N VAL A 41 -2.46 10.51 -7.65
CA VAL A 41 -1.93 9.62 -8.67
C VAL A 41 -1.06 8.55 -8.02
N ALA A 42 -0.21 8.93 -7.07
CA ALA A 42 0.61 7.98 -6.32
C ALA A 42 -0.27 7.03 -5.48
N ILE A 43 -1.26 7.55 -4.74
CA ILE A 43 -2.14 6.70 -3.92
C ILE A 43 -2.94 5.72 -4.80
N ASP A 44 -3.55 6.19 -5.90
CA ASP A 44 -4.25 5.32 -6.87
C ASP A 44 -3.33 4.22 -7.41
N SER A 45 -2.11 4.59 -7.83
CA SER A 45 -1.14 3.64 -8.40
C SER A 45 -0.72 2.58 -7.37
N LEU A 46 -0.52 2.98 -6.11
CA LEU A 46 -0.13 2.07 -5.03
C LEU A 46 -1.26 1.12 -4.63
N LEU A 47 -2.54 1.49 -4.78
CA LEU A 47 -3.63 0.53 -4.56
C LEU A 47 -3.54 -0.67 -5.49
N LEU A 48 -3.05 -0.49 -6.73
CA LEU A 48 -2.86 -1.59 -7.69
C LEU A 48 -1.76 -2.58 -7.26
N TRP A 49 -0.88 -2.15 -6.36
CA TRP A 49 0.17 -2.98 -5.79
C TRP A 49 -0.34 -3.82 -4.62
N ASN A 50 -1.56 -3.55 -4.14
CA ASN A 50 -2.23 -4.23 -3.03
C ASN A 50 -1.43 -4.26 -1.71
N PRO A 51 -0.86 -3.13 -1.22
CA PRO A 51 -0.29 -3.09 0.11
C PRO A 51 -1.39 -3.18 1.19
N ASP A 52 -1.03 -3.57 2.40
CA ASP A 52 -1.97 -3.55 3.54
C ASP A 52 -2.30 -2.13 3.99
N PHE A 53 -1.32 -1.22 3.89
CA PHE A 53 -1.45 0.17 4.32
C PHE A 53 -0.70 1.14 3.39
N ILE A 54 -1.25 2.34 3.23
CA ILE A 54 -0.58 3.47 2.58
C ILE A 54 -0.50 4.61 3.61
N GLN A 55 0.70 5.11 3.86
CA GLN A 55 0.91 6.30 4.67
C GLN A 55 0.84 7.55 3.79
N THR A 56 0.04 8.53 4.21
CA THR A 56 -0.11 9.82 3.53
C THR A 56 -0.24 10.95 4.54
N GLY A 57 0.32 12.12 4.22
CA GLY A 57 0.00 13.38 4.90
C GLY A 57 -1.18 14.13 4.28
N ASN A 58 -1.69 13.67 3.14
CA ASN A 58 -2.78 14.30 2.38
C ASN A 58 -4.08 13.51 2.53
N LEU A 59 -4.80 13.77 3.62
CA LEU A 59 -6.04 13.06 3.97
C LEU A 59 -7.17 13.31 2.97
N GLU A 60 -7.27 14.51 2.40
CA GLU A 60 -8.29 14.85 1.39
C GLU A 60 -8.17 13.89 0.20
N CYS A 61 -6.96 13.80 -0.33
CA CYS A 61 -6.64 12.93 -1.43
C CYS A 61 -6.83 11.44 -1.10
N GLY A 62 -6.38 11.00 0.08
CA GLY A 62 -6.60 9.62 0.54
C GLY A 62 -8.07 9.24 0.61
N ASN A 63 -8.92 10.15 1.13
CA ASN A 63 -10.36 9.93 1.22
C ASN A 63 -11.04 9.90 -0.16
N GLU A 64 -10.62 10.77 -1.08
CA GLU A 64 -11.15 10.78 -2.46
C GLU A 64 -10.85 9.44 -3.16
N VAL A 65 -9.61 8.98 -3.08
CA VAL A 65 -9.17 7.71 -3.69
C VAL A 65 -9.95 6.52 -3.11
N ILE A 66 -10.09 6.44 -1.79
CA ILE A 66 -10.86 5.37 -1.11
C ILE A 66 -12.33 5.39 -1.58
N LYS A 67 -12.95 6.57 -1.66
CA LYS A 67 -14.33 6.70 -2.14
C LYS A 67 -14.47 6.13 -3.56
N ARG A 68 -13.62 6.56 -4.51
CA ARG A 68 -13.63 6.06 -5.89
C ARG A 68 -13.39 4.55 -5.96
N PHE A 69 -12.47 4.04 -5.15
CA PHE A 69 -12.19 2.61 -5.12
C PHE A 69 -13.40 1.81 -4.62
N SER A 70 -14.08 2.28 -3.56
CA SER A 70 -15.27 1.62 -3.00
C SER A 70 -16.47 1.61 -3.95
N GLU A 71 -16.65 2.69 -4.73
CA GLU A 71 -17.73 2.80 -5.72
C GLU A 71 -17.53 1.86 -6.91
N ASN A 72 -16.27 1.60 -7.30
CA ASN A 72 -15.92 0.74 -8.42
C ASN A 72 -15.67 -0.74 -8.04
N SER A 73 -15.64 -1.06 -6.74
CA SER A 73 -15.36 -2.42 -6.23
C SER A 73 -16.61 -3.22 -5.85
N ASN A 74 -17.81 -2.66 -6.01
CA ASN A 74 -19.06 -3.41 -5.91
C ASN A 74 -19.39 -4.05 -7.28
N PRO A 75 -19.41 -5.40 -7.39
CA PRO A 75 -19.89 -6.08 -8.59
C PRO A 75 -21.39 -5.88 -8.82
#